data_AF-A0A7K9NIS3-F1
#
_entry.id   AF-A0A7K9NIS3-F1
#
_cell.length_a   1.000
_cell.length_b   1.000
_cell.length_c   1.000
_cell.angle_alpha   90.00
_cell.angle_beta   90.00
_cell.angle_gamma   90.00
#
_symmetry.space_group_name_H-M   'P 1'
#
loop_
_entity.id
_entity.type
_entity.pdbx_description
1 polymer ?
#
loop_
_entity_poly.entity_id
_entity_poly.type
_entity_poly.pdbx_seq_one_letter_code
_entity_poly.pdbx_strand_id
1 'polypeptide(L)'
;GYTLRCYHCDNSPSVCRTNSTCLTTEDTCLQIKFGKLRTFSCWKASQCSVNEIADFFQLDNFEFFCCQHDLCNEGAITEVNKAAFSVASVMAMLWM
;
A
#
# COMPACT_ATOMS: atom_id res chain seq x y z
N GLY A 1 11.82 -9.14 15.11
CA GLY A 1 11.13 -9.14 13.81
C GLY A 1 10.05 -8.11 13.89
N TYR A 2 10.04 -7.14 12.97
CA TYR A 2 9.01 -6.11 12.91
C TYR A 2 7.88 -6.64 12.04
N THR A 3 6.68 -6.77 12.61
CA THR A 3 5.48 -7.17 11.88
C THR A 3 4.68 -5.93 11.54
N LEU A 4 4.52 -5.67 10.24
CA LEU A 4 3.76 -4.53 9.73
C LEU A 4 2.34 -4.54 10.28
N ARG A 5 1.82 -3.37 10.66
CA ARG A 5 0.42 -3.22 11.05
C ARG A 5 -0.33 -2.40 10.01
N CYS A 6 -1.50 -2.85 9.60
CA CYS A 6 -2.33 -2.17 8.61
C CYS A 6 -3.77 -2.06 9.10
N TYR A 7 -4.53 -1.13 8.55
CA TYR A 7 -5.98 -1.16 8.68
C TYR A 7 -6.56 -2.34 7.90
N HIS A 8 -7.56 -2.99 8.48
CA HIS A 8 -8.23 -4.15 7.91
C HIS A 8 -9.76 -4.02 8.05
N CYS A 9 -10.42 -3.75 6.92
CA CYS A 9 -11.87 -3.66 6.81
C CYS A 9 -12.30 -3.97 5.38
N ASP A 10 -13.37 -4.76 5.24
CA ASP A 10 -13.96 -5.08 3.94
C ASP A 10 -15.16 -4.20 3.63
N ASN A 11 -15.24 -3.67 2.40
CA ASN A 11 -16.40 -2.94 1.88
C ASN A 11 -16.92 -1.84 2.82
N SER A 12 -16.01 -1.12 3.47
CA SER A 12 -16.38 -0.06 4.40
C SER A 12 -16.88 1.17 3.65
N PRO A 13 -18.09 1.69 3.94
CA PRO A 13 -18.56 2.96 3.38
C PRO A 13 -17.88 4.18 4.04
N SER A 14 -17.14 3.96 5.13
CA SER A 14 -16.47 5.00 5.92
C SER A 14 -15.00 4.65 6.17
N VAL A 15 -14.25 5.55 6.81
CA VAL A 15 -12.84 5.33 7.14
C VAL A 15 -12.71 4.16 8.13
N CYS A 16 -11.93 3.14 7.76
CA CYS A 16 -11.62 2.00 8.61
C CYS A 16 -10.80 2.43 9.83
N ARG A 17 -11.18 1.98 11.02
CA ARG A 17 -10.42 2.22 12.28
C ARG A 17 -9.85 0.95 12.89
N THR A 18 -10.20 -0.21 12.33
CA THR A 18 -9.73 -1.52 12.80
C THR A 18 -8.36 -1.78 12.23
N ASN A 19 -7.37 -1.95 13.10
CA ASN A 19 -6.02 -2.35 12.69
C ASN A 19 -5.78 -3.82 13.04
N SER A 20 -4.94 -4.48 12.23
CA SER A 20 -4.47 -5.82 12.46
C SER A 20 -2.96 -5.90 12.20
N THR A 21 -2.32 -6.88 12.82
CA THR A 21 -0.91 -7.18 12.54
C THR A 21 -0.85 -8.12 11.35
N CYS A 22 -0.10 -7.75 10.31
CA CYS A 22 0.05 -8.54 9.10
C CYS A 22 0.90 -9.78 9.33
N LEU A 23 0.73 -10.77 8.45
CA LEU A 23 1.58 -11.94 8.43
C LEU A 23 3.02 -11.56 8.04
N THR A 24 3.99 -12.38 8.42
CA THR A 24 5.40 -12.19 8.02
C THR A 24 5.61 -12.27 6.51
N THR A 25 4.65 -12.83 5.78
CA THR A 25 4.63 -12.92 4.31
C THR A 25 4.00 -11.69 3.65
N GLU A 26 3.36 -10.81 4.41
CA GLU A 26 2.64 -9.62 3.95
C GLU A 26 3.36 -8.37 4.45
N ASP A 27 4.15 -7.78 3.55
CA ASP A 27 5.05 -6.66 3.84
C ASP A 27 4.50 -5.31 3.36
N THR A 28 3.21 -5.25 3.01
CA THR A 28 2.56 -4.07 2.43
C THR A 28 1.12 -3.91 2.94
N CYS A 29 0.68 -2.68 3.16
CA CYS A 29 -0.73 -2.37 3.37
C CYS A 29 -1.39 -2.04 2.03
N LEU A 30 -2.60 -2.55 1.81
CA LEU A 30 -3.43 -2.30 0.64
C LEU A 30 -4.68 -1.51 1.03
N GLN A 31 -5.04 -0.58 0.16
CA GLN A 31 -6.33 0.10 0.15
C GLN A 31 -6.89 0.02 -1.26
N ILE A 32 -8.14 -0.42 -1.39
CA ILE A 32 -8.89 -0.44 -2.65
C ILE A 32 -10.10 0.46 -2.47
N LYS A 33 -10.44 1.22 -3.51
CA LYS A 33 -11.66 2.00 -3.60
C LYS A 33 -12.41 1.60 -4.84
N PHE A 34 -13.64 1.17 -4.63
CA PHE A 34 -14.58 0.81 -5.68
C PHE A 34 -15.88 1.59 -5.46
N GLY A 35 -16.12 2.60 -6.29
CA GLY A 35 -17.22 3.54 -6.13
C GLY A 35 -17.15 4.29 -4.78
N LYS A 36 -18.12 4.02 -3.90
CA LYS A 36 -18.19 4.60 -2.54
C LYS A 36 -17.62 3.69 -1.45
N LEU A 37 -17.27 2.46 -1.80
CA LEU A 37 -16.77 1.45 -0.86
C LEU A 37 -15.26 1.45 -0.86
N ARG A 38 -14.69 1.18 0.31
CA ARG A 38 -13.25 1.04 0.50
C ARG A 38 -12.93 -0.25 1.23
N THR A 39 -11.94 -0.97 0.72
CA THR A 39 -11.40 -2.19 1.33
C THR A 39 -9.96 -1.91 1.76
N PHE A 40 -9.62 -2.32 2.96
CA PHE A 40 -8.32 -2.13 3.58
C PHE A 40 -7.82 -3.51 4.01
N SER A 41 -6.59 -3.87 3.66
CA SER A 41 -6.04 -5.17 4.06
C SER A 41 -4.52 -5.17 4.13
N CYS A 42 -3.95 -6.17 4.79
CA CYS A 42 -2.58 -6.58 4.59
C CYS A 42 -2.43 -7.22 3.19
N TRP A 43 -1.27 -7.03 2.57
CA TRP A 43 -0.98 -7.46 1.22
C TRP A 43 0.51 -7.72 1.00
N LYS A 44 0.84 -8.28 -0.15
CA LYS A 44 2.23 -8.54 -0.56
C LYS A 44 2.71 -7.48 -1.53
N ALA A 45 3.92 -6.98 -1.35
CA ALA A 45 4.54 -6.03 -2.28
C ALA A 45 4.60 -6.58 -3.71
N SER A 46 4.89 -7.88 -3.84
CA SER A 46 4.94 -8.57 -5.14
C SER A 46 3.59 -8.67 -5.85
N GLN A 47 2.48 -8.59 -5.12
CA GLN A 47 1.11 -8.66 -5.65
C GLN A 47 0.46 -7.27 -5.72
N CYS A 48 1.20 -6.20 -5.42
CA CYS A 48 0.69 -4.85 -5.57
C CYS A 48 0.73 -4.41 -7.05
N SER A 49 -0.17 -4.96 -7.85
CA SER A 49 -0.36 -4.56 -9.25
C SER A 49 -1.84 -4.62 -9.61
N VAL A 50 -2.24 -3.85 -10.63
CA VAL A 50 -3.64 -3.81 -11.10
C VAL A 50 -4.15 -5.22 -11.39
N ASN A 51 -3.40 -6.03 -12.16
CA ASN A 51 -3.86 -7.35 -12.59
C ASN A 51 -4.08 -8.30 -11.41
N GLU A 52 -3.10 -8.40 -10.50
CA GLU A 52 -3.19 -9.28 -9.33
C GLU A 52 -4.36 -8.89 -8.41
N ILE A 53 -4.58 -7.59 -8.22
CA ILE A 53 -5.67 -7.08 -7.38
C ILE A 53 -7.02 -7.28 -8.08
N ALA A 54 -7.09 -7.04 -9.39
CA ALA A 54 -8.30 -7.26 -10.19
C ALA A 54 -8.73 -8.73 -10.14
N ASP A 55 -7.79 -9.64 -10.35
CA ASP A 55 -8.02 -11.09 -10.37
C ASP A 55 -8.41 -11.61 -8.97
N PHE A 56 -7.74 -11.14 -7.91
CA PHE A 56 -8.02 -11.59 -6.55
C PHE A 56 -9.37 -11.09 -6.03
N PHE A 57 -9.68 -9.80 -6.21
CA PHE A 57 -10.92 -9.20 -5.73
C PHE A 57 -12.08 -9.34 -6.72
N GLN A 58 -11.83 -9.82 -7.94
CA GLN A 58 -12.80 -9.89 -9.04
C GLN A 58 -13.48 -8.53 -9.28
N LEU A 59 -12.66 -7.48 -9.33
CA LEU A 59 -13.10 -6.10 -9.49
C LEU A 59 -12.61 -5.53 -10.83
N ASP A 60 -13.52 -4.84 -11.52
CA ASP A 60 -13.21 -4.02 -12.69
C ASP A 60 -13.30 -2.53 -12.31
N ASN A 61 -12.46 -1.67 -12.89
CA ASN A 61 -12.47 -0.21 -12.67
C ASN A 61 -12.41 0.22 -11.19
N PHE A 62 -11.29 -0.09 -10.52
CA PHE A 62 -11.02 0.30 -9.14
C PHE A 62 -9.77 1.17 -9.04
N GLU A 63 -9.68 1.97 -7.97
CA GLU A 63 -8.46 2.64 -7.55
C GLU A 63 -7.82 1.83 -6.42
N PHE A 64 -6.50 1.66 -6.43
CA PHE A 64 -5.77 0.98 -5.36
C PHE A 64 -4.55 1.78 -4.92
N PHE A 65 -4.14 1.56 -3.67
CA PHE A 65 -2.97 2.17 -3.05
C PHE A 65 -2.25 1.15 -2.19
N CYS A 66 -0.92 1.12 -2.32
CA CYS A 66 -0.05 0.26 -1.52
C CYS A 66 1.07 1.05 -0.85
N CYS A 67 1.39 0.69 0.38
CA CYS A 67 2.44 1.35 1.16
C CYS A 67 3.06 0.37 2.17
N GLN A 68 4.32 0.61 2.59
CA GLN A 68 5.14 -0.34 3.36
C GLN A 68 5.54 0.20 4.75
N HIS A 69 4.62 0.87 5.43
CA HIS A 69 4.83 1.44 6.76
C HIS A 69 3.59 1.25 7.65
N ASP A 70 3.74 1.27 8.97
CA ASP A 70 2.63 1.02 9.88
C ASP A 70 1.46 1.99 9.65
N LEU A 71 0.26 1.42 9.53
CA LEU A 71 -1.01 2.13 9.41
C LEU A 71 -1.07 3.12 8.24
N CYS A 72 -0.20 2.96 7.23
CA CYS A 72 -0.09 3.89 6.10
C CYS A 72 -1.29 3.87 5.16
N ASN A 73 -2.16 2.85 5.25
CA ASN A 73 -3.42 2.81 4.52
C ASN A 73 -4.55 3.57 5.22
N GLU A 74 -4.24 4.44 6.19
CA GLU A 74 -5.18 5.39 6.76
C GLU A 74 -5.66 6.38 5.69
N GLY A 75 -6.97 6.41 5.42
CA GLY A 75 -7.66 7.60 4.91
C GLY A 75 -7.16 8.25 3.62
N ALA A 76 -7.95 8.04 2.54
CA ALA A 76 -7.86 8.66 1.22
C ALA A 76 -6.64 8.23 0.39
N ILE A 77 -6.93 7.75 -0.81
CA ILE A 77 -5.96 7.44 -1.86
C ILE A 77 -5.35 8.78 -2.27
N THR A 78 -4.36 9.23 -1.50
CA THR A 78 -3.48 10.29 -1.94
C THR A 78 -2.58 9.60 -2.95
N GLU A 79 -2.75 9.96 -4.22
CA GLU A 79 -1.95 9.49 -5.35
C GLU A 79 -0.46 9.79 -5.09
N VAL A 80 0.18 8.99 -4.25
CA VAL A 80 1.63 8.98 -4.08
C VAL A 80 2.11 8.11 -5.22
N ASN A 81 2.27 8.76 -6.38
CA ASN A 81 3.22 8.31 -7.38
C ASN A 81 4.51 7.99 -6.63
N LYS A 82 4.88 6.71 -6.61
CA LYS A 82 6.16 6.22 -6.08
C LYS A 82 7.25 6.67 -7.06
N ALA A 83 7.46 7.99 -7.16
CA ALA A 83 8.63 8.56 -7.76
C ALA A 83 9.78 8.25 -6.80
N ALA A 84 10.50 7.17 -7.12
CA ALA A 84 11.78 6.84 -6.52
C ALA A 84 12.64 8.11 -6.43
N PHE A 85 13.00 8.52 -5.21
CA PHE A 85 14.09 9.46 -5.03
C PHE A 85 15.38 8.74 -5.43
N SER A 86 15.73 8.92 -6.70
CA SER A 86 16.97 8.49 -7.31
C SER A 86 17.94 9.66 -7.37
N VAL A 87 19.22 9.37 -7.05
CA VAL A 87 20.45 10.16 -7.31
C VAL A 87 20.65 11.37 -6.35
N ALA A 88 21.77 11.49 -5.62
CA ALA A 88 23.10 11.65 -6.20
C ALA A 88 24.26 11.00 -5.42
N SER A 89 25.02 10.18 -6.15
CA SER A 89 26.41 9.86 -5.88
C SER A 89 27.22 11.14 -5.82
N VAL A 90 27.73 11.51 -4.65
CA VAL A 90 28.73 12.57 -4.51
C VAL A 90 30.04 12.05 -5.10
N MET A 91 30.41 12.65 -6.24
CA MET A 91 31.68 12.42 -6.94
C MET A 91 32.86 12.65 -6.00
N ALA A 92 33.70 11.63 -5.86
CA ALA A 92 35.06 11.82 -5.40
C ALA A 92 35.86 12.53 -6.49
N MET A 93 36.43 13.70 -6.19
CA MET A 93 37.70 14.13 -6.76
C MET A 93 38.53 14.80 -5.66
N LEU A 94 39.47 14.03 -5.13
CA LEU A 94 40.68 14.54 -4.52
C LEU A 94 41.34 15.49 -5.53
N TRP A 95 41.81 16.66 -5.09
CA TRP A 95 43.06 17.31 -5.51
C TRP A 95 43.44 18.36 -4.45
N MET A 96 44.54 18.09 -3.75
CA MET A 96 45.44 19.01 -3.07
C MET A 96 46.83 18.39 -3.12
#